data_AF-A0A3D0QB00-F1
#
_entry.id   AF-A0A3D0QB00-F1
#
_cell.length_a   1.000
_cell.length_b   1.000
_cell.length_c   1.000
_cell.angle_alpha   90.00
_cell.angle_beta   90.00
_cell.angle_gamma   90.00
#
_symmetry.space_group_name_H-M   'P 1'
#
loop_
_entity.id
_entity.type
_entity.pdbx_description
1 polymer ?
#
loop_
_entity_poly.entity_id
_entity_poly.type
_entity_poly.pdbx_seq_one_letter_code
_entity_poly.pdbx_strand_id
1 'polypeptide(L)'
;MKIDWVFLRLVLYCALGAIGLVIIPLALLSEPAVVRSVVASGAASLFHLLVGYALIEFGFDKSNTTFLKIILGGTLVRMIVLVGVVFVLIRVYQFHTMSLMLSFLAYYVLNLILEIYLLQKKVALRR
;
A
#
# COMPACT_ATOMS: atom_id res chain seq x y z
N MET A 1 8.01 -20.17 1.82
CA MET A 1 7.07 -19.05 2.05
C MET A 1 5.65 -19.58 1.85
N LYS A 2 4.82 -19.65 2.90
CA LYS A 2 3.41 -20.07 2.74
C LYS A 2 2.56 -18.82 2.48
N ILE A 3 2.03 -18.69 1.27
CA ILE A 3 1.22 -17.54 0.87
C ILE A 3 -0.11 -17.56 1.64
N ASP A 4 -0.46 -16.44 2.26
CA ASP A 4 -1.74 -16.23 2.95
C ASP A 4 -2.80 -15.75 1.95
N TRP A 5 -3.38 -16.69 1.24
CA TRP A 5 -4.43 -16.43 0.24
C TRP A 5 -5.70 -15.78 0.82
N VAL A 6 -5.94 -15.91 2.12
CA VAL A 6 -7.09 -15.25 2.76
C VAL A 6 -6.81 -13.77 2.88
N PHE A 7 -5.60 -13.39 3.32
CA PHE A 7 -5.18 -12.00 3.37
C PHE A 7 -5.16 -11.36 1.97
N LEU A 8 -4.60 -12.03 0.96
CA LEU A 8 -4.57 -11.48 -0.40
C LEU A 8 -5.97 -11.28 -1.00
N ARG A 9 -6.93 -12.17 -0.68
CA ARG A 9 -8.34 -11.97 -1.06
C ARG A 9 -8.95 -10.76 -0.36
N LEU A 10 -8.66 -10.54 0.91
CA LEU A 10 -9.10 -9.34 1.63
C LEU A 10 -8.54 -8.07 0.98
N VAL A 11 -7.24 -8.04 0.67
CA VAL A 11 -6.60 -6.92 -0.04
C VAL A 11 -7.29 -6.67 -1.39
N LEU A 12 -7.59 -7.72 -2.15
CA LEU A 12 -8.30 -7.61 -3.42
C LEU A 12 -9.71 -7.03 -3.23
N TYR A 13 -10.47 -7.49 -2.24
CA TYR A 13 -11.80 -6.94 -1.96
C TYR A 13 -11.74 -5.46 -1.55
N CYS A 14 -10.75 -5.07 -0.74
CA CYS A 14 -10.55 -3.66 -0.41
C CYS A 14 -10.18 -2.82 -1.64
N ALA A 15 -9.33 -3.33 -2.53
CA ALA A 15 -8.95 -2.65 -3.77
C ALA A 15 -10.16 -2.50 -4.72
N LEU A 16 -10.94 -3.57 -4.92
CA LEU A 16 -12.16 -3.55 -5.73
C LEU A 16 -13.22 -2.61 -5.13
N GLY A 17 -13.38 -2.63 -3.80
CA GLY A 17 -14.26 -1.70 -3.09
C GLY A 17 -13.84 -0.25 -3.30
N ALA A 18 -12.55 0.06 -3.23
CA ALA A 18 -12.06 1.41 -3.50
C ALA A 18 -12.23 1.83 -4.97
N ILE A 19 -12.08 0.90 -5.93
CA ILE A 19 -12.39 1.17 -7.34
C ILE A 19 -13.87 1.54 -7.49
N GLY A 20 -14.77 0.72 -6.94
CA GLY A 20 -16.21 0.92 -7.05
C GLY A 20 -16.71 2.19 -6.36
N LEU A 21 -16.21 2.49 -5.15
CA LEU A 21 -16.71 3.59 -4.32
C LEU A 21 -16.01 4.93 -4.56
N VAL A 22 -14.76 4.92 -5.05
CA VAL A 22 -13.97 6.14 -5.20
C VAL A 22 -13.67 6.41 -6.68
N ILE A 23 -13.11 5.43 -7.39
CA ILE A 23 -12.62 5.65 -8.75
C ILE A 23 -13.76 5.79 -9.75
N ILE A 24 -14.78 4.93 -9.70
CA ILE A 24 -15.92 5.02 -10.63
C ILE A 24 -16.68 6.35 -10.48
N PRO A 25 -17.07 6.81 -9.29
CA PRO A 25 -17.72 8.12 -9.14
C PRO A 25 -16.83 9.27 -9.63
N LEU A 26 -15.54 9.26 -9.28
CA LEU A 26 -14.60 10.28 -9.76
C LEU A 26 -14.46 10.27 -11.28
N ALA A 27 -14.43 9.09 -11.91
CA ALA A 27 -14.34 8.97 -13.36
C ALA A 27 -15.58 9.55 -14.09
N LEU A 28 -16.74 9.57 -13.43
CA LEU A 28 -17.97 10.14 -13.97
C LEU A 28 -18.12 11.64 -13.67
N LEU A 29 -17.50 12.14 -12.60
CA LEU A 29 -17.77 13.47 -12.03
C LEU A 29 -16.58 14.43 -12.05
N SER A 30 -15.38 13.98 -12.41
CA SER A 30 -14.16 14.76 -12.28
C SER A 30 -13.25 14.70 -13.51
N GLU A 31 -12.35 15.67 -13.60
CA GLU A 31 -11.39 15.77 -14.70
C GLU A 31 -10.48 14.53 -14.80
N PRO A 32 -10.14 14.07 -16.03
CA PRO A 32 -9.28 12.90 -16.23
C PRO A 32 -7.92 13.00 -15.52
N ALA A 33 -7.38 14.21 -15.37
CA ALA A 33 -6.14 14.44 -14.64
C ALA A 33 -6.25 14.06 -13.15
N VAL A 34 -7.39 14.34 -12.51
CA VAL A 34 -7.68 13.97 -11.12
C VAL A 34 -7.78 12.46 -11.00
N VAL A 35 -8.57 11.83 -11.89
CA VAL A 35 -8.79 10.38 -11.89
C VAL A 35 -7.46 9.63 -12.04
N ARG A 36 -6.61 10.05 -12.98
CA ARG A 36 -5.28 9.46 -13.16
C ARG A 36 -4.45 9.56 -11.88
N SER A 37 -4.43 10.71 -11.21
CA SER A 37 -3.72 10.86 -9.92
C SER A 37 -4.21 9.90 -8.86
N VAL A 38 -5.52 9.71 -8.74
CA VAL A 38 -6.12 8.81 -7.75
C VAL A 38 -5.82 7.34 -8.08
N VAL A 39 -5.87 6.95 -9.36
CA VAL A 39 -5.50 5.60 -9.79
C VAL A 39 -4.01 5.33 -9.52
N ALA A 40 -3.14 6.28 -9.88
CA ALA A 40 -1.70 6.14 -9.70
C ALA A 40 -1.31 6.05 -8.21
N SER A 41 -1.95 6.85 -7.35
CA SER A 41 -1.70 6.79 -5.90
C SER A 41 -2.19 5.48 -5.29
N GLY A 42 -3.36 4.98 -5.71
CA GLY A 42 -3.87 3.68 -5.31
C GLY A 42 -2.94 2.54 -5.71
N ALA A 43 -2.45 2.54 -6.94
CA ALA A 43 -1.50 1.54 -7.43
C ALA A 43 -0.17 1.59 -6.65
N ALA A 44 0.40 2.77 -6.46
CA ALA A 44 1.65 2.95 -5.71
C ALA A 44 1.52 2.50 -4.25
N SER A 45 0.40 2.84 -3.60
CA SER A 45 0.12 2.42 -2.23
C SER A 45 -0.14 0.91 -2.12
N LEU A 46 -0.83 0.31 -3.09
CA LEU A 46 -1.02 -1.15 -3.12
C LEU A 46 0.30 -1.88 -3.31
N PHE A 47 1.16 -1.41 -4.22
CA PHE A 47 2.51 -1.95 -4.37
C PHE A 47 3.30 -1.84 -3.06
N HIS A 48 3.21 -0.69 -2.39
CA HIS A 48 3.82 -0.49 -1.08
C HIS A 48 3.35 -1.54 -0.07
N LEU A 49 2.05 -1.84 0.02
CA LEU A 49 1.51 -2.91 0.88
C LEU A 49 2.04 -4.30 0.51
N LEU A 50 2.07 -4.64 -0.78
CA LEU A 50 2.50 -5.97 -1.24
C LEU A 50 3.97 -6.23 -0.92
N VAL A 51 4.84 -5.21 -1.00
CA VAL A 51 6.23 -5.31 -0.55
C VAL A 51 6.29 -5.53 0.97
N GLY A 52 5.47 -4.81 1.75
CA GLY A 52 5.35 -5.03 3.20
C GLY A 52 4.91 -6.45 3.55
N TYR A 53 3.88 -6.95 2.87
CA TYR A 53 3.43 -8.33 2.95
C TYR A 53 4.58 -9.33 2.72
N ALA A 54 5.35 -9.14 1.63
CA ALA A 54 6.48 -10.00 1.32
C ALA A 54 7.58 -9.96 2.40
N LEU A 55 7.90 -8.78 2.94
CA LEU A 55 8.88 -8.64 4.02
C LEU A 55 8.43 -9.30 5.32
N ILE A 56 7.13 -9.21 5.64
CA ILE A 56 6.53 -9.87 6.80
C ILE A 56 6.64 -11.39 6.65
N GLU A 57 6.22 -11.95 5.52
CA GLU A 57 6.32 -13.38 5.26
C GLU A 57 7.78 -13.87 5.25
N PHE A 58 8.70 -13.08 4.71
CA PHE A 58 10.13 -13.39 4.69
C PHE A 58 10.75 -13.35 6.10
N GLY A 59 10.37 -12.36 6.91
CA GLY A 59 10.94 -12.16 8.24
C GLY A 59 10.35 -13.07 9.31
N PHE A 60 9.13 -13.60 9.13
CA PHE A 60 8.36 -14.23 10.21
C PHE A 60 9.02 -15.48 10.81
N ASP A 61 9.72 -16.27 9.99
CA ASP A 61 10.44 -17.47 10.44
C ASP A 61 11.81 -17.16 11.07
N LYS A 62 12.20 -15.89 11.17
CA LYS A 62 13.49 -15.45 11.73
C LYS A 62 13.37 -15.10 13.23
N SER A 63 14.52 -14.95 13.90
CA SER A 63 14.57 -14.47 15.29
C SER A 63 13.91 -13.10 15.43
N ASN A 64 13.40 -12.76 16.63
CA ASN A 64 12.70 -11.49 16.88
C ASN A 64 13.53 -10.26 16.50
N THR A 65 14.83 -10.29 16.78
CA THR A 65 15.76 -9.20 16.46
C THR A 65 15.96 -9.05 14.96
N THR A 66 16.09 -10.16 14.22
CA THR A 66 16.21 -10.14 12.76
C THR A 66 14.90 -9.76 12.10
N PHE A 67 13.76 -10.25 12.60
CA PHE A 67 12.43 -9.85 12.13
C PHE A 67 12.25 -8.34 12.24
N LEU A 68 12.54 -7.75 13.40
CA LEU A 68 12.36 -6.32 13.62
C LEU A 68 13.29 -5.48 12.71
N LYS A 69 14.53 -5.93 12.48
CA LYS A 69 15.45 -5.31 11.52
C LYS A 69 14.89 -5.32 10.10
N ILE A 70 14.32 -6.45 9.66
CA ILE A 70 13.72 -6.60 8.33
C ILE A 70 12.51 -5.67 8.18
N ILE A 71 11.61 -5.65 9.16
CA ILE A 71 10.38 -4.84 9.09
C ILE A 71 10.70 -3.35 9.19
N LEU A 72 11.43 -2.92 10.21
CA LEU A 72 11.72 -1.48 10.39
C LEU A 72 12.65 -0.95 9.30
N GLY A 73 13.73 -1.69 8.98
CA GLY A 73 14.65 -1.32 7.92
C GLY A 73 13.96 -1.32 6.56
N GLY A 74 13.15 -2.34 6.29
CA GLY A 74 12.34 -2.42 5.06
C GLY A 74 11.33 -1.29 4.94
N THR A 75 10.67 -0.90 6.04
CA THR A 75 9.77 0.27 6.06
C THR A 75 10.53 1.57 5.76
N LEU A 76 11.71 1.78 6.34
CA LEU A 76 12.52 2.97 6.02
C LEU A 76 12.89 3.04 4.54
N VAL A 77 13.36 1.93 3.97
CA VAL A 77 13.70 1.85 2.53
C VAL A 77 12.46 2.08 1.68
N ARG A 78 11.33 1.45 2.01
CA ARG A 78 10.05 1.65 1.30
C ARG A 78 9.60 3.10 1.33
N MET A 79 9.73 3.80 2.46
CA MET A 79 9.41 5.22 2.57
C MET A 79 10.26 6.09 1.62
N ILE A 80 11.57 5.83 1.56
CA ILE A 80 12.46 6.54 0.62
C ILE A 80 12.04 6.29 -0.83
N VAL A 81 11.77 5.03 -1.18
CA VAL A 81 11.29 4.66 -2.52
C VAL A 81 9.96 5.35 -2.83
N LEU A 82 9.04 5.39 -1.87
CA LEU A 82 7.72 5.99 -2.02
C LEU A 82 7.79 7.50 -2.27
N VAL A 83 8.66 8.21 -1.54
CA VAL A 83 8.96 9.62 -1.80
C VAL A 83 9.50 9.81 -3.22
N GLY A 84 10.43 8.94 -3.65
CA GLY A 84 10.95 8.94 -5.01
C GLY A 84 9.86 8.74 -6.07
N VAL A 85 8.96 7.77 -5.87
CA VAL A 85 7.81 7.51 -6.77
C VAL A 85 6.91 8.74 -6.84
N VAL A 86 6.52 9.31 -5.71
CA VAL A 86 5.71 10.53 -5.65
C VAL A 86 6.38 11.68 -6.40
N PHE A 87 7.67 11.89 -6.18
CA PHE A 87 8.43 12.94 -6.85
C PHE A 87 8.43 12.76 -8.37
N VAL A 88 8.64 11.53 -8.85
CA VAL A 88 8.59 11.20 -10.29
C VAL A 88 7.20 11.42 -10.86
N LEU A 89 6.14 10.99 -10.17
CA LEU A 89 4.75 11.21 -10.61
C LEU A 89 4.42 12.71 -10.74
N ILE A 90 4.86 13.53 -9.79
CA ILE A 90 4.60 14.98 -9.86
C ILE A 90 5.46 15.66 -10.93
N ARG A 91 6.79 15.44 -10.92
CA ARG A 91 7.73 16.24 -11.71
C ARG A 91 7.91 15.75 -13.15
N VAL A 92 7.83 14.45 -13.38
CA VAL A 92 8.03 13.87 -14.72
C VAL A 92 6.69 13.71 -15.42
N TYR A 93 5.71 13.12 -14.74
CA TYR A 93 4.41 12.79 -15.34
C TYR A 93 3.34 13.88 -15.15
N GLN A 94 3.66 14.96 -14.43
CA GLN A 94 2.81 16.14 -14.26
C GLN A 94 1.40 15.80 -13.71
N PHE A 95 1.34 14.84 -12.79
CA PHE A 95 0.08 14.50 -12.12
C PHE A 95 -0.42 15.66 -11.25
N HIS A 96 -1.74 15.78 -11.10
CA HIS A 96 -2.35 16.81 -10.26
C HIS A 96 -1.95 16.61 -8.80
N THR A 97 -1.09 17.48 -8.27
CA THR A 97 -0.41 17.32 -6.98
C THR A 97 -1.36 17.14 -5.82
N MET A 98 -2.38 17.98 -5.70
CA MET A 98 -3.30 17.95 -4.57
C MET A 98 -4.09 16.65 -4.53
N SER A 99 -4.63 16.24 -5.68
CA SER A 99 -5.38 14.97 -5.79
C SER A 99 -4.48 13.77 -5.54
N LEU A 100 -3.24 13.80 -6.06
CA LEU A 100 -2.26 12.74 -5.83
C LEU A 100 -1.96 12.59 -4.34
N MET A 101 -1.60 13.68 -3.64
CA MET A 101 -1.23 13.64 -2.22
C MET A 101 -2.38 13.20 -1.32
N LEU A 102 -3.57 13.76 -1.52
CA LEU A 102 -4.73 13.43 -0.69
C LEU A 102 -5.16 11.97 -0.87
N SER A 103 -5.26 11.50 -2.12
CA SER A 103 -5.62 10.12 -2.40
C SER A 103 -4.52 9.15 -1.96
N PHE A 104 -3.24 9.52 -2.13
CA PHE A 104 -2.12 8.72 -1.67
C PHE A 104 -2.19 8.50 -0.15
N LEU A 105 -2.43 9.57 0.62
CA LEU A 105 -2.61 9.47 2.06
C LEU A 105 -3.78 8.54 2.44
N ALA A 106 -4.93 8.71 1.79
CA ALA A 106 -6.11 7.88 2.05
C ALA A 106 -5.87 6.40 1.79
N TYR A 107 -5.30 6.06 0.62
CA TYR A 107 -4.94 4.68 0.29
C TYR A 107 -3.86 4.14 1.22
N TYR A 108 -2.86 4.96 1.55
CA TYR A 108 -1.77 4.57 2.46
C TYR A 108 -2.32 4.20 3.84
N VAL A 109 -3.22 4.98 4.41
CA VAL A 109 -3.84 4.67 5.70
C VAL A 109 -4.64 3.37 5.64
N LEU A 110 -5.45 3.17 4.60
CA LEU A 110 -6.20 1.93 4.40
C LEU A 110 -5.27 0.71 4.33
N ASN A 111 -4.22 0.82 3.53
CA ASN A 111 -3.24 -0.25 3.38
C ASN A 111 -2.41 -0.49 4.64
N LEU A 112 -2.10 0.57 5.40
CA LEU A 112 -1.42 0.45 6.69
C LEU A 112 -2.26 -0.34 7.70
N ILE A 113 -3.57 -0.13 7.73
CA ILE A 113 -4.49 -0.93 8.58
C ILE A 113 -4.41 -2.41 8.20
N LEU A 114 -4.40 -2.73 6.90
CA LEU A 114 -4.26 -4.12 6.43
C LEU A 114 -2.89 -4.71 6.81
N GLU A 115 -1.82 -3.94 6.71
CA GLU A 115 -0.47 -4.37 7.10
C GLU A 115 -0.38 -4.66 8.62
N ILE A 116 -0.96 -3.78 9.45
CA ILE A 116 -1.04 -3.99 10.91
C ILE A 116 -1.89 -5.22 11.24
N TYR A 117 -3.03 -5.40 10.57
CA TYR A 117 -3.88 -6.57 10.75
C TYR A 117 -3.12 -7.88 10.45
N LEU A 118 -2.34 -7.93 9.37
CA LEU A 118 -1.50 -9.07 9.04
C LEU A 118 -0.45 -9.35 10.12
N LEU A 119 0.24 -8.30 10.57
CA LEU A 119 1.23 -8.42 11.65
C LEU A 119 0.61 -9.01 12.92
N GLN A 120 -0.55 -8.51 13.33
CA GLN A 120 -1.27 -9.00 14.51
C GLN A 120 -1.70 -10.46 14.34
N LYS A 121 -2.27 -10.82 13.19
CA LYS A 121 -2.65 -12.21 12.86
C LYS A 121 -1.45 -13.15 12.98
N LYS A 122 -0.30 -12.76 12.44
CA LYS A 122 0.93 -13.57 12.46
C LYS A 122 1.51 -13.69 13.88
N VAL A 123 1.54 -12.60 14.65
CA VAL A 123 1.99 -12.64 16.06
C VAL A 123 1.10 -13.54 16.92
N ALA A 124 -0.22 -13.50 16.71
CA ALA A 124 -1.16 -14.37 17.43
C ALA A 124 -0.94 -15.87 17.15
N LEU A 125 -0.58 -16.24 15.92
CA LEU A 125 -0.26 -17.61 15.52
C LEU A 125 1.10 -18.12 16.05
N ARG A 126 1.94 -17.23 16.58
CA ARG A 126 3.26 -17.55 17.13
C ARG A 126 3.23 -17.85 18.63
N ARG A 127 2.08 -17.66 19.28
CA ARG A 127 1.79 -18.14 20.64
C ARG A 127 1.39 -19.60 20.58
#